data_AF-A0A445LAW1-F1
#
_entry.id   AF-A0A445LAW1-F1
#
_cell.length_a   1.000
_cell.length_b   1.000
_cell.length_c   1.000
_cell.angle_alpha   90.00
_cell.angle_beta   90.00
_cell.angle_gamma   90.00
#
_symmetry.space_group_name_H-M   'P 1'
#
loop_
_entity.id
_entity.type
_entity.pdbx_description
1 polymer ?
#
loop_
_entity_poly.entity_id
_entity_poly.type
_entity_poly.pdbx_seq_one_letter_code
_entity_poly.pdbx_strand_id
1 'polypeptide(L)'
;MHQKKSEVQIGKESSGVSSDFNHHPLPILTPNPNQDALQSLTSTAPYKRPSLTTQPHLSKSPTLHKFPTLKPRHVTTTTAAATTTVLSLLRRRLRHRLRLFLFLLLPFFYFLVSHPTNSFLLDFLSAFSFSAALLFSLNLALPRIPSLRLFLNLKPKARSGLKLPIFWTVGARPGPAQAQPQPAGLRLSVVPYANGDVYEGELKGGKCCGSGVYYYSMSGRYEGDWVDGKYDGFGVETWARGSRYRGQYRQGLRHGFGVYRFYTGDVYAGEWLSGQSHGCGVHTCDDGSRYVGEFKWGVKHGLGHYHFRNGDTYAGEYFADKMHGFGVYSFANGHRYEGSWHEGKRQGLGMYTFRNGETQSGHWQNGVLDIPSTQSTTYPVSPVGVNHSRVLNAVQEARRAAEKAYDVAKVDERVNRAVAAANRAANAARVAAVKAVQNQMLHNVNSTSIPIPIV
;
A
#
# COMPACT_ATOMS: atom_id res chain seq x y z
N MET A 1 1.08 -8.37 -8.92
CA MET A 1 2.40 -9.00 -8.63
C MET A 1 2.46 -9.34 -7.15
N HIS A 2 2.98 -10.51 -6.77
CA HIS A 2 3.07 -10.90 -5.36
C HIS A 2 4.21 -10.15 -4.63
N GLN A 3 3.93 -9.68 -3.42
CA GLN A 3 4.90 -9.70 -2.32
C GLN A 3 4.24 -10.37 -1.11
N LYS A 4 4.64 -11.62 -0.86
CA LYS A 4 4.35 -12.34 0.39
C LYS A 4 5.40 -11.85 1.39
N LYS A 5 4.98 -11.11 2.42
CA LYS A 5 5.84 -10.76 3.58
C LYS A 5 5.33 -11.46 4.83
N SER A 6 6.24 -11.67 5.78
CA SER A 6 6.06 -12.53 6.95
C SER A 6 5.07 -11.95 7.96
N GLU A 7 4.02 -12.73 8.22
CA GLU A 7 3.11 -12.60 9.34
C GLU A 7 3.87 -13.04 10.61
N VAL A 8 4.03 -12.14 11.59
CA VAL A 8 4.84 -12.39 12.80
C VAL A 8 3.91 -12.86 13.92
N GLN A 9 4.03 -14.13 14.32
CA GLN A 9 3.28 -14.69 15.43
C GLN A 9 3.80 -14.15 16.77
N ILE A 10 2.97 -13.38 17.48
CA ILE A 10 3.15 -13.00 18.88
C ILE A 10 1.77 -13.07 19.54
N GLY A 11 1.68 -13.65 20.75
CA GLY A 11 0.46 -13.63 21.56
C GLY A 11 -0.21 -15.00 21.72
N LYS A 12 0.45 -15.91 22.44
CA LYS A 12 -0.20 -17.06 23.06
C LYS A 12 -0.15 -16.92 24.57
N GLU A 13 -1.22 -17.36 25.23
CA GLU A 13 -1.30 -17.73 26.65
C GLU A 13 -1.07 -16.63 27.70
N SER A 14 -2.18 -16.08 28.18
CA SER A 14 -2.50 -16.15 29.62
C SER A 14 -3.99 -16.49 29.79
N SER A 15 -4.32 -17.26 30.84
CA SER A 15 -5.66 -17.81 31.08
C SER A 15 -6.37 -17.11 32.26
N GLY A 16 -7.69 -16.97 32.19
CA GLY A 16 -8.48 -16.18 33.16
C GLY A 16 -10.00 -16.36 33.03
N VAL A 17 -10.47 -17.50 33.54
CA VAL A 17 -11.82 -17.84 34.06
C VAL A 17 -12.96 -16.80 33.97
N SER A 18 -14.09 -17.20 33.35
CA SER A 18 -15.52 -16.89 33.63
C SER A 18 -15.98 -15.42 33.86
N SER A 19 -17.14 -14.95 33.41
CA SER A 19 -18.45 -15.63 33.35
C SER A 19 -19.45 -14.95 32.40
N ASP A 20 -20.60 -15.58 32.17
CA ASP A 20 -21.68 -15.14 31.27
C ASP A 20 -22.42 -13.87 31.74
N PHE A 21 -23.06 -13.16 30.79
CA PHE A 21 -24.53 -12.99 30.75
C PHE A 21 -25.00 -12.28 29.45
N ASN A 22 -26.19 -12.65 28.94
CA ASN A 22 -26.83 -12.04 27.77
C ASN A 22 -27.68 -10.82 28.14
N HIS A 23 -27.94 -9.92 27.17
CA HIS A 23 -29.31 -9.62 26.71
C HIS A 23 -29.35 -8.83 25.37
N HIS A 24 -30.55 -8.63 24.83
CA HIS A 24 -30.85 -8.30 23.42
C HIS A 24 -31.65 -6.97 23.26
N PRO A 25 -31.99 -6.46 22.05
CA PRO A 25 -31.95 -5.01 21.76
C PRO A 25 -33.28 -4.41 21.21
N LEU A 26 -33.20 -3.31 20.43
CA LEU A 26 -34.23 -2.62 19.59
C LEU A 26 -35.00 -1.46 20.27
N PRO A 27 -35.75 -0.57 19.53
CA PRO A 27 -35.75 -0.28 18.08
C PRO A 27 -35.72 1.23 17.66
N ILE A 28 -35.28 1.48 16.42
CA ILE A 28 -35.88 2.30 15.32
C ILE A 28 -36.74 3.54 15.64
N LEU A 29 -36.46 4.69 14.97
CA LEU A 29 -37.46 5.44 14.16
C LEU A 29 -36.83 6.45 13.17
N THR A 30 -37.50 6.62 12.02
CA THR A 30 -37.30 7.70 11.02
C THR A 30 -38.63 8.46 10.88
N PRO A 31 -38.66 9.64 10.20
CA PRO A 31 -39.17 9.60 8.82
C PRO A 31 -38.56 10.65 7.84
N ASN A 32 -38.95 10.52 6.58
CA ASN A 32 -38.84 11.47 5.46
C ASN A 32 -40.30 11.64 4.91
N PRO A 33 -40.74 12.76 4.28
CA PRO A 33 -40.59 12.88 2.80
C PRO A 33 -40.68 14.30 2.15
N ASN A 34 -40.22 14.40 0.88
CA ASN A 34 -40.77 15.21 -0.24
C ASN A 34 -40.85 16.77 -0.10
N GLN A 35 -41.05 17.64 -1.12
CA GLN A 35 -41.09 17.64 -2.61
C GLN A 35 -40.73 19.11 -3.06
N ASP A 36 -40.25 19.52 -4.25
CA ASP A 36 -40.72 19.52 -5.67
C ASP A 36 -39.57 20.12 -6.56
N ALA A 37 -39.42 19.94 -7.88
CA ALA A 37 -40.16 20.47 -9.08
C ALA A 37 -40.02 22.01 -9.32
N LEU A 38 -39.88 22.58 -10.54
CA LEU A 38 -39.85 22.08 -11.94
C LEU A 38 -39.28 23.15 -12.96
N GLN A 39 -38.94 22.77 -14.22
CA GLN A 39 -38.87 23.59 -15.47
C GLN A 39 -37.81 24.76 -15.64
N SER A 40 -37.40 25.26 -16.84
CA SER A 40 -37.39 24.74 -18.24
C SER A 40 -36.72 25.68 -19.31
N LEU A 41 -36.11 25.09 -20.37
CA LEU A 41 -35.98 25.59 -21.79
C LEU A 41 -35.15 26.92 -22.03
N THR A 42 -34.69 27.38 -23.22
CA THR A 42 -34.73 26.93 -24.66
C THR A 42 -33.60 27.59 -25.52
N SER A 43 -33.33 27.06 -26.74
CA SER A 43 -32.79 27.78 -27.95
C SER A 43 -31.33 28.33 -27.95
N THR A 44 -30.60 28.56 -29.07
CA THR A 44 -30.68 28.16 -30.50
C THR A 44 -29.27 28.20 -31.16
N ALA A 45 -29.07 27.54 -32.31
CA ALA A 45 -27.91 27.74 -33.22
C ALA A 45 -28.27 28.77 -34.36
N PRO A 46 -27.45 29.16 -35.39
CA PRO A 46 -26.68 28.24 -36.29
C PRO A 46 -25.42 28.78 -37.08
N TYR A 47 -24.90 27.90 -37.97
CA TYR A 47 -24.42 28.15 -39.36
C TYR A 47 -22.93 28.41 -39.77
N LYS A 48 -22.58 27.76 -40.91
CA LYS A 48 -21.63 28.12 -42.04
C LYS A 48 -20.22 27.47 -42.18
N ARG A 49 -19.81 27.38 -43.46
CA ARG A 49 -18.65 26.72 -44.17
C ARG A 49 -18.35 27.62 -45.43
N PRO A 50 -17.42 27.35 -46.40
CA PRO A 50 -16.47 26.23 -46.65
C PRO A 50 -14.99 26.75 -46.68
N SER A 51 -14.03 26.58 -47.64
CA SER A 51 -13.86 25.87 -48.95
C SER A 51 -12.40 25.87 -49.47
N LEU A 52 -11.81 24.68 -49.75
CA LEU A 52 -10.63 24.40 -50.62
C LEU A 52 -9.30 25.15 -50.28
N THR A 53 -8.09 24.88 -50.81
CA THR A 53 -7.50 24.08 -51.94
C THR A 53 -6.06 23.63 -51.51
N THR A 54 -5.09 22.95 -52.18
CA THR A 54 -4.78 22.41 -53.55
C THR A 54 -3.71 21.25 -53.44
N GLN A 55 -3.23 20.72 -54.58
CA GLN A 55 -1.97 19.97 -54.81
C GLN A 55 -1.17 20.71 -55.95
N PRO A 56 -0.18 20.15 -56.73
CA PRO A 56 0.65 18.91 -56.69
C PRO A 56 2.19 19.22 -56.65
N HIS A 57 3.21 18.38 -56.92
CA HIS A 57 3.48 17.38 -57.98
C HIS A 57 4.68 16.42 -57.68
N LEU A 58 4.66 15.22 -58.30
CA LEU A 58 5.73 14.46 -59.05
C LEU A 58 7.24 14.62 -58.71
N SER A 59 8.16 13.65 -58.90
CA SER A 59 8.16 12.40 -59.72
C SER A 59 9.42 11.48 -59.49
N LYS A 60 9.42 10.31 -60.17
CA LYS A 60 10.57 9.45 -60.66
C LYS A 60 10.91 8.12 -59.95
N SER A 61 11.35 7.18 -60.81
CA SER A 61 11.74 5.75 -60.63
C SER A 61 12.57 5.35 -61.89
N PRO A 62 12.94 4.08 -62.21
CA PRO A 62 13.14 2.81 -61.45
C PRO A 62 14.49 2.09 -61.83
N THR A 63 14.57 0.75 -61.71
CA THR A 63 15.54 -0.23 -62.33
C THR A 63 16.96 -0.39 -61.69
N LEU A 64 17.70 -1.52 -61.78
CA LEU A 64 17.47 -2.87 -62.39
C LEU A 64 18.20 -4.04 -61.61
N HIS A 65 18.02 -5.29 -62.05
CA HIS A 65 18.37 -6.62 -61.47
C HIS A 65 19.84 -6.97 -61.15
N LYS A 66 20.03 -8.01 -60.28
CA LYS A 66 20.72 -9.29 -60.63
C LYS A 66 20.58 -10.44 -59.58
N PHE A 67 20.65 -11.68 -60.09
CA PHE A 67 20.79 -13.04 -59.48
C PHE A 67 21.44 -13.92 -60.59
N PRO A 68 21.92 -15.19 -60.40
CA PRO A 68 21.69 -16.22 -59.34
C PRO A 68 23.04 -16.60 -58.62
N THR A 69 23.33 -17.73 -57.95
CA THR A 69 23.14 -19.19 -58.17
C THR A 69 23.09 -20.03 -56.87
N LEU A 70 22.92 -21.36 -57.00
CA LEU A 70 23.03 -22.40 -55.96
C LEU A 70 24.30 -23.27 -56.25
N LYS A 71 24.80 -24.22 -55.44
CA LYS A 71 24.34 -25.04 -54.27
C LYS A 71 25.62 -25.29 -53.39
N PRO A 72 25.89 -26.38 -52.61
CA PRO A 72 25.11 -27.55 -52.18
C PRO A 72 24.82 -27.59 -50.66
N ARG A 73 24.67 -28.78 -50.06
CA ARG A 73 24.07 -29.04 -48.75
C ARG A 73 24.89 -30.07 -47.96
N HIS A 74 25.27 -29.77 -46.73
CA HIS A 74 25.74 -30.77 -45.75
C HIS A 74 24.80 -30.81 -44.54
N VAL A 75 24.76 -31.97 -43.86
CA VAL A 75 23.89 -32.24 -42.71
C VAL A 75 24.72 -32.88 -41.60
N THR A 76 24.84 -32.22 -40.45
CA THR A 76 25.25 -32.85 -39.18
C THR A 76 24.74 -32.07 -37.97
N THR A 77 23.97 -32.77 -37.12
CA THR A 77 23.85 -32.65 -35.66
C THR A 77 24.19 -31.33 -34.93
N THR A 78 23.13 -30.65 -34.49
CA THR A 78 22.80 -30.25 -33.09
C THR A 78 23.85 -29.81 -32.05
N THR A 79 23.44 -28.82 -31.25
CA THR A 79 23.80 -28.53 -29.84
C THR A 79 25.26 -28.25 -29.46
N ALA A 80 25.68 -26.97 -29.53
CA ALA A 80 26.82 -26.44 -28.76
C ALA A 80 26.79 -24.92 -28.46
N ALA A 81 26.16 -24.09 -29.30
CA ALA A 81 26.45 -22.65 -29.35
C ALA A 81 25.69 -21.72 -28.37
N ALA A 82 24.62 -22.17 -27.71
CA ALA A 82 23.72 -21.29 -26.96
C ALA A 82 24.15 -20.99 -25.49
N THR A 83 24.95 -21.87 -24.88
CA THR A 83 25.30 -21.78 -23.45
C THR A 83 26.48 -20.84 -23.18
N THR A 84 27.41 -20.71 -24.13
CA THR A 84 28.66 -19.95 -23.98
C THR A 84 28.45 -18.43 -23.88
N THR A 85 27.47 -17.88 -24.59
CA THR A 85 27.13 -16.44 -24.57
C THR A 85 26.43 -16.04 -23.28
N VAL A 86 25.52 -16.87 -22.76
CA VAL A 86 24.85 -16.64 -21.47
C VAL A 86 25.83 -16.79 -20.31
N LEU A 87 26.65 -17.86 -20.29
CA LEU A 87 27.66 -18.07 -19.26
C LEU A 87 28.76 -16.99 -19.26
N SER A 88 29.16 -16.48 -20.43
CA SER A 88 30.13 -15.37 -20.49
C SER A 88 29.54 -14.04 -20.01
N LEU A 89 28.26 -13.75 -20.30
CA LEU A 89 27.56 -12.58 -19.75
C LEU A 89 27.37 -12.68 -18.22
N LEU A 90 27.01 -13.85 -17.69
CA LEU A 90 26.97 -14.07 -16.23
C LEU A 90 28.38 -13.96 -15.62
N ARG A 91 29.40 -14.63 -16.16
CA ARG A 91 30.80 -14.54 -15.68
C ARG A 91 31.37 -13.11 -15.80
N ARG A 92 30.88 -12.28 -16.72
CA ARG A 92 31.25 -10.86 -16.83
C ARG A 92 30.54 -10.01 -15.77
N ARG A 93 29.22 -10.14 -15.60
CA ARG A 93 28.47 -9.46 -14.52
C ARG A 93 28.97 -9.86 -13.12
N LEU A 94 29.27 -11.14 -12.91
CA LEU A 94 29.83 -11.66 -11.68
C LEU A 94 31.24 -11.11 -11.42
N ARG A 95 32.14 -11.08 -12.43
CA ARG A 95 33.46 -10.44 -12.29
C ARG A 95 33.38 -8.93 -12.02
N HIS A 96 32.41 -8.21 -12.60
CA HIS A 96 32.23 -6.80 -12.28
C HIS A 96 31.75 -6.58 -10.84
N ARG A 97 30.78 -7.39 -10.35
CA ARG A 97 30.37 -7.35 -8.93
C ARG A 97 31.50 -7.75 -7.97
N LEU A 98 32.25 -8.80 -8.29
CA LEU A 98 33.39 -9.26 -7.49
C LEU A 98 34.53 -8.22 -7.45
N ARG A 99 34.81 -7.55 -8.57
CA ARG A 99 35.77 -6.43 -8.61
C ARG A 99 35.31 -5.23 -7.79
N LEU A 100 34.01 -4.89 -7.83
CA LEU A 100 33.46 -3.80 -7.03
C LEU A 100 33.52 -4.12 -5.52
N PHE A 101 33.26 -5.38 -5.16
CA PHE A 101 33.39 -5.89 -3.79
C PHE A 101 34.84 -5.84 -3.29
N LEU A 102 35.80 -6.31 -4.11
CA LEU A 102 37.24 -6.18 -3.84
C LEU A 102 37.67 -4.71 -3.69
N PHE A 103 37.16 -3.80 -4.52
CA PHE A 103 37.49 -2.37 -4.45
C PHE A 103 36.93 -1.67 -3.19
N LEU A 104 35.87 -2.20 -2.58
CA LEU A 104 35.37 -1.74 -1.29
C LEU A 104 36.12 -2.37 -0.11
N LEU A 105 36.55 -3.63 -0.23
CA LEU A 105 37.25 -4.35 0.84
C LEU A 105 38.73 -3.96 0.99
N LEU A 106 39.41 -3.58 -0.08
CA LEU A 106 40.82 -3.17 -0.05
C LEU A 106 41.07 -1.96 0.89
N PRO A 107 40.31 -0.85 0.80
CA PRO A 107 40.41 0.25 1.76
C PRO A 107 40.07 -0.18 3.20
N PHE A 108 39.05 -1.02 3.39
CA PHE A 108 38.62 -1.48 4.70
C PHE A 108 39.70 -2.32 5.41
N PHE A 109 40.30 -3.29 4.71
CA PHE A 109 41.41 -4.08 5.24
C PHE A 109 42.67 -3.24 5.47
N TYR A 110 42.99 -2.30 4.58
CA TYR A 110 44.13 -1.41 4.77
C TYR A 110 43.97 -0.54 6.04
N PHE A 111 42.78 0.02 6.26
CA PHE A 111 42.50 0.84 7.45
C PHE A 111 42.58 0.02 8.75
N LEU A 112 41.94 -1.16 8.77
CA LEU A 112 41.93 -2.06 9.94
C LEU A 112 43.33 -2.59 10.33
N VAL A 113 44.26 -2.69 9.36
CA VAL A 113 45.66 -3.12 9.60
C VAL A 113 46.59 -1.94 9.92
N SER A 114 46.32 -0.75 9.38
CA SER A 114 47.21 0.42 9.54
C SER A 114 47.00 1.19 10.84
N HIS A 115 45.83 1.06 11.49
CA HIS A 115 45.47 1.78 12.71
C HIS A 115 44.96 0.82 13.79
N PRO A 116 45.86 0.15 14.55
CA PRO A 116 45.47 -0.63 15.71
C PRO A 116 45.19 0.30 16.89
N THR A 117 43.94 0.76 17.04
CA THR A 117 43.50 1.39 18.29
C THR A 117 42.97 0.32 19.24
N ASN A 118 42.93 0.62 20.55
CA ASN A 118 42.47 -0.35 21.55
C ASN A 118 40.94 -0.60 21.52
N SER A 119 40.22 -0.14 20.49
CA SER A 119 38.77 -0.28 20.36
C SER A 119 38.36 -0.66 18.94
N PHE A 120 38.27 -1.97 18.69
CA PHE A 120 37.80 -2.57 17.43
C PHE A 120 36.47 -1.97 16.92
N LEU A 121 35.57 -1.54 17.82
CA LEU A 121 34.32 -0.87 17.43
C LEU A 121 34.57 0.51 16.79
N LEU A 122 35.53 1.29 17.29
CA LEU A 122 35.86 2.61 16.74
C LEU A 122 36.54 2.48 15.37
N ASP A 123 37.42 1.49 15.22
CA ASP A 123 38.08 1.18 13.95
C ASP A 123 37.07 0.65 12.91
N PHE A 124 36.10 -0.17 13.34
CA PHE A 124 34.99 -0.61 12.49
C PHE A 124 34.08 0.56 12.05
N LEU A 125 33.66 1.42 12.98
CA LEU A 125 32.78 2.56 12.67
C LEU A 125 33.47 3.56 11.72
N SER A 126 34.75 3.85 11.92
CA SER A 126 35.53 4.75 11.08
C SER A 126 35.78 4.16 9.68
N ALA A 127 36.18 2.89 9.57
CA ALA A 127 36.33 2.21 8.28
C ALA A 127 34.99 2.09 7.50
N PHE A 128 33.87 1.86 8.19
CA PHE A 128 32.53 1.90 7.59
C PHE A 128 32.16 3.30 7.10
N SER A 129 32.38 4.33 7.92
CA SER A 129 32.10 5.73 7.57
C SER A 129 32.91 6.18 6.33
N PHE A 130 34.21 5.87 6.30
CA PHE A 130 35.07 6.13 5.14
C PHE A 130 34.58 5.41 3.88
N SER A 131 34.20 4.13 4.00
CA SER A 131 33.67 3.34 2.89
C SER A 131 32.35 3.92 2.34
N ALA A 132 31.47 4.41 3.22
CA ALA A 132 30.22 5.07 2.83
C ALA A 132 30.47 6.42 2.14
N ALA A 133 31.40 7.24 2.67
CA ALA A 133 31.78 8.52 2.08
C ALA A 133 32.44 8.35 0.69
N LEU A 134 33.31 7.34 0.53
CA LEU A 134 33.90 6.97 -0.76
C LEU A 134 32.84 6.53 -1.77
N LEU A 135 31.88 5.70 -1.36
CA LEU A 135 30.77 5.25 -2.22
C LEU A 135 29.86 6.43 -2.62
N PHE A 136 29.55 7.33 -1.70
CA PHE A 136 28.71 8.51 -1.95
C PHE A 136 29.39 9.51 -2.91
N SER A 137 30.66 9.84 -2.67
CA SER A 137 31.46 10.71 -3.54
C SER A 137 31.66 10.14 -4.94
N LEU A 138 31.85 8.82 -5.09
CA LEU A 138 31.93 8.17 -6.40
C LEU A 138 30.61 8.32 -7.19
N ASN A 139 29.46 8.21 -6.52
CA ASN A 139 28.15 8.42 -7.14
C ASN A 139 27.89 9.89 -7.50
N LEU A 140 28.42 10.85 -6.75
CA LEU A 140 28.40 12.28 -7.09
C LEU A 140 29.34 12.65 -8.25
N ALA A 141 30.45 11.94 -8.42
CA ALA A 141 31.39 12.14 -9.53
C ALA A 141 30.90 11.55 -10.86
N LEU A 142 30.24 10.39 -10.82
CA LEU A 142 29.72 9.67 -11.99
C LEU A 142 28.93 10.52 -13.02
N PRO A 143 28.00 11.44 -12.66
CA PRO A 143 27.29 12.27 -13.64
C PRO A 143 28.17 13.30 -14.39
N ARG A 144 29.41 13.55 -13.94
CA ARG A 144 30.34 14.54 -14.53
C ARG A 144 31.36 13.94 -15.52
N ILE A 145 31.41 12.61 -15.70
CA ILE A 145 32.38 11.96 -16.60
C ILE A 145 31.74 11.71 -17.98
N PRO A 146 32.14 12.42 -19.05
CA PRO A 146 31.45 12.34 -20.35
C PRO A 146 31.59 10.97 -21.04
N SER A 147 32.70 10.26 -20.84
CA SER A 147 33.00 8.97 -21.49
C SER A 147 32.06 7.82 -21.10
N LEU A 148 31.29 7.95 -20.01
CA LEU A 148 30.30 6.94 -19.60
C LEU A 148 28.88 7.17 -20.14
N ARG A 149 28.57 8.36 -20.69
CA ARG A 149 27.25 8.65 -21.32
C ARG A 149 26.99 7.77 -22.56
N LEU A 150 28.02 7.17 -23.15
CA LEU A 150 27.88 6.25 -24.28
C LEU A 150 27.32 4.87 -23.89
N PHE A 151 27.48 4.45 -22.62
CA PHE A 151 27.23 3.06 -22.19
C PHE A 151 25.87 2.81 -21.51
N LEU A 152 25.08 3.84 -21.24
CA LEU A 152 23.75 3.71 -20.59
C LEU A 152 22.56 4.07 -21.50
N ASN A 153 22.79 4.31 -22.79
CA ASN A 153 21.78 4.76 -23.75
C ASN A 153 20.91 3.60 -24.31
N LEU A 154 20.23 2.86 -23.42
CA LEU A 154 19.29 1.79 -23.76
C LEU A 154 17.92 2.35 -24.20
N LYS A 155 17.85 2.95 -25.39
CA LYS A 155 16.56 3.20 -26.07
C LYS A 155 15.93 1.87 -26.47
N PRO A 156 14.66 1.58 -26.13
CA PRO A 156 13.96 0.40 -26.63
C PRO A 156 13.60 0.58 -28.12
N LYS A 157 14.52 0.23 -29.01
CA LYS A 157 14.25 0.23 -30.46
C LYS A 157 13.32 -0.93 -30.79
N ALA A 158 12.07 -0.62 -31.15
CA ALA A 158 11.09 -1.61 -31.57
C ALA A 158 11.64 -2.50 -32.69
N ARG A 159 11.52 -3.82 -32.55
CA ARG A 159 11.84 -4.78 -33.61
C ARG A 159 10.59 -5.09 -34.42
N SER A 160 10.60 -4.63 -35.67
CA SER A 160 9.62 -5.01 -36.69
C SER A 160 9.71 -6.52 -37.00
N GLY A 161 8.56 -7.18 -36.98
CA GLY A 161 8.20 -8.33 -37.81
C GLY A 161 9.17 -9.52 -37.92
N LEU A 162 8.80 -10.63 -37.27
CA LEU A 162 8.98 -11.95 -37.87
C LEU A 162 7.58 -12.54 -38.09
N LYS A 163 7.28 -12.94 -39.34
CA LYS A 163 6.03 -13.61 -39.68
C LYS A 163 6.15 -15.09 -39.33
N LEU A 164 5.19 -15.63 -38.59
CA LEU A 164 4.96 -17.08 -38.53
C LEU A 164 4.00 -17.48 -39.67
N PRO A 165 4.11 -18.71 -40.20
CA PRO A 165 3.33 -19.13 -41.36
C PRO A 165 1.83 -19.30 -41.02
N ILE A 166 0.97 -18.90 -41.94
CA ILE A 166 -0.47 -19.11 -41.89
C ILE A 166 -0.75 -20.57 -42.22
N PHE A 167 -1.40 -21.30 -41.30
CA PHE A 167 -2.00 -22.59 -41.62
C PHE A 167 -3.43 -22.35 -42.11
N TRP A 168 -3.74 -22.76 -43.33
CA TRP A 168 -5.06 -22.57 -43.92
C TRP A 168 -5.97 -23.75 -43.57
N THR A 169 -7.08 -23.47 -42.88
CA THR A 169 -8.30 -24.28 -42.95
C THR A 169 -9.33 -23.55 -43.81
N VAL A 170 -10.16 -24.31 -44.52
CA VAL A 170 -10.92 -23.81 -45.68
C VAL A 170 -12.25 -23.18 -45.26
N GLY A 171 -12.55 -21.99 -45.79
CA GLY A 171 -13.93 -21.52 -45.98
C GLY A 171 -14.40 -20.33 -45.12
N ALA A 172 -13.97 -19.12 -45.46
CA ALA A 172 -14.78 -17.89 -45.36
C ALA A 172 -14.08 -16.70 -46.05
N ARG A 173 -14.83 -15.83 -46.75
CA ARG A 173 -14.36 -14.52 -47.20
C ARG A 173 -14.96 -13.43 -46.30
N PRO A 174 -14.17 -12.56 -45.66
CA PRO A 174 -14.59 -11.23 -45.26
C PRO A 174 -14.22 -10.21 -46.35
N GLY A 175 -15.18 -9.36 -46.74
CA GLY A 175 -14.90 -8.19 -47.57
C GLY A 175 -14.16 -7.08 -46.81
N PRO A 176 -13.67 -6.02 -47.49
CA PRO A 176 -12.91 -4.94 -46.87
C PRO A 176 -13.82 -3.97 -46.09
N ALA A 177 -14.36 -4.43 -44.96
CA ALA A 177 -15.01 -3.56 -43.98
C ALA A 177 -13.94 -2.63 -43.37
N GLN A 178 -13.96 -1.36 -43.79
CA GLN A 178 -13.07 -0.33 -43.24
C GLN A 178 -13.47 -0.05 -41.79
N ALA A 179 -12.77 -0.68 -40.85
CA ALA A 179 -12.92 -0.41 -39.43
C ALA A 179 -12.43 1.02 -39.13
N GLN A 180 -13.35 1.98 -39.19
CA GLN A 180 -13.08 3.37 -38.81
C GLN A 180 -12.56 3.42 -37.35
N PRO A 181 -11.61 4.34 -37.04
CA PRO A 181 -11.23 4.59 -35.66
C PRO A 181 -12.42 5.16 -34.89
N GLN A 182 -13.16 4.28 -34.19
CA GLN A 182 -14.24 4.68 -33.30
C GLN A 182 -13.69 5.68 -32.26
N PRO A 183 -14.45 6.75 -31.93
CA PRO A 183 -13.93 7.85 -31.14
C PRO A 183 -13.48 7.39 -29.74
N ALA A 184 -12.60 8.17 -29.11
CA ALA A 184 -12.05 7.92 -27.76
C ALA A 184 -13.06 8.18 -26.62
N GLY A 185 -14.31 7.80 -26.84
CA GLY A 185 -15.41 7.86 -25.88
C GLY A 185 -15.36 6.75 -24.83
N LEU A 186 -16.30 6.85 -23.88
CA LEU A 186 -16.51 5.87 -22.83
C LEU A 186 -17.26 4.66 -23.41
N ARG A 187 -16.68 3.45 -23.29
CA ARG A 187 -17.28 2.19 -23.77
C ARG A 187 -17.43 1.21 -22.62
N LEU A 188 -18.65 0.76 -22.37
CA LEU A 188 -18.91 -0.38 -21.47
C LEU A 188 -18.50 -1.68 -22.15
N SER A 189 -17.69 -2.52 -21.51
CA SER A 189 -17.32 -3.86 -22.02
C SER A 189 -16.84 -4.80 -20.92
N VAL A 190 -17.00 -6.10 -21.18
CA VAL A 190 -16.33 -7.17 -20.43
C VAL A 190 -14.97 -7.45 -21.06
N VAL A 191 -13.94 -7.58 -20.24
CA VAL A 191 -12.55 -7.80 -20.65
C VAL A 191 -11.96 -8.97 -19.85
N PRO A 192 -11.89 -10.18 -20.43
CA PRO A 192 -11.14 -11.29 -19.84
C PRO A 192 -9.64 -11.09 -20.05
N TYR A 193 -8.84 -11.37 -19.02
CA TYR A 193 -7.39 -11.32 -19.06
C TYR A 193 -6.77 -12.73 -19.18
N ALA A 194 -5.56 -12.81 -19.72
CA ALA A 194 -4.86 -14.08 -19.96
C ALA A 194 -4.47 -14.87 -18.68
N ASN A 195 -4.64 -14.28 -17.49
CA ASN A 195 -4.49 -14.95 -16.20
C ASN A 195 -5.83 -15.44 -15.60
N GLY A 196 -6.94 -15.32 -16.35
CA GLY A 196 -8.29 -15.70 -15.93
C GLY A 196 -9.06 -14.61 -15.16
N ASP A 197 -8.42 -13.50 -14.80
CA ASP A 197 -9.12 -12.36 -14.18
C ASP A 197 -10.09 -11.73 -15.20
N VAL A 198 -11.16 -11.09 -14.74
CA VAL A 198 -12.18 -10.46 -15.60
C VAL A 198 -12.49 -9.05 -15.11
N TYR A 199 -12.49 -8.07 -16.00
CA TYR A 199 -13.02 -6.73 -15.75
C TYR A 199 -14.38 -6.56 -16.42
N GLU A 200 -15.33 -5.96 -15.71
CA GLU A 200 -16.66 -5.61 -16.22
C GLU A 200 -16.96 -4.14 -15.87
N GLY A 201 -17.02 -3.28 -16.87
CA GLY A 201 -17.29 -1.85 -16.63
C GLY A 201 -16.89 -0.95 -17.77
N GLU A 202 -16.51 0.28 -17.41
CA GLU A 202 -16.22 1.37 -18.33
C GLU A 202 -14.76 1.40 -18.80
N LEU A 203 -14.56 1.66 -20.10
CA LEU A 203 -13.23 1.82 -20.70
C LEU A 203 -13.12 3.09 -21.53
N LYS A 204 -11.92 3.65 -21.55
CA LYS A 204 -11.52 4.77 -22.42
C LYS A 204 -10.13 4.49 -22.98
N GLY A 205 -9.97 4.58 -24.30
CA GLY A 205 -8.68 4.30 -24.97
C GLY A 205 -8.12 2.89 -24.70
N GLY A 206 -8.97 1.89 -24.44
CA GLY A 206 -8.57 0.52 -24.13
C GLY A 206 -8.11 0.27 -22.68
N LYS A 207 -8.25 1.25 -21.77
CA LYS A 207 -7.98 1.09 -20.34
C LYS A 207 -9.28 1.18 -19.54
N CYS A 208 -9.35 0.51 -18.40
CA CYS A 208 -10.42 0.66 -17.41
C CYS A 208 -10.42 2.11 -16.85
N CYS A 209 -11.58 2.74 -16.77
CA CYS A 209 -11.76 4.07 -16.19
C CYS A 209 -13.20 4.24 -15.69
N GLY A 210 -13.49 5.21 -14.82
CA GLY A 210 -14.85 5.42 -14.33
C GLY A 210 -15.29 4.25 -13.44
N SER A 211 -16.50 3.74 -13.60
CA SER A 211 -17.05 2.67 -12.76
C SER A 211 -16.83 1.27 -13.33
N GLY A 212 -16.37 0.32 -12.50
CA GLY A 212 -16.32 -1.10 -12.90
C GLY A 212 -15.90 -2.08 -11.81
N VAL A 213 -16.17 -3.37 -12.06
CA VAL A 213 -15.85 -4.50 -11.18
C VAL A 213 -14.69 -5.30 -11.77
N TYR A 214 -13.80 -5.80 -10.91
CA TYR A 214 -12.72 -6.70 -11.30
C TYR A 214 -12.76 -7.96 -10.46
N TYR A 215 -12.88 -9.12 -11.11
CA TYR A 215 -12.93 -10.43 -10.51
C TYR A 215 -11.54 -11.07 -10.60
N TYR A 216 -10.97 -11.45 -9.46
CA TYR A 216 -9.71 -12.20 -9.45
C TYR A 216 -10.00 -13.69 -9.61
N SER A 217 -9.37 -14.35 -10.59
CA SER A 217 -9.49 -15.79 -10.85
C SER A 217 -9.09 -16.64 -9.64
N MET A 218 -8.07 -16.18 -8.89
CA MET A 218 -7.61 -16.80 -7.64
C MET A 218 -8.43 -16.35 -6.40
N SER A 219 -9.68 -15.92 -6.64
CA SER A 219 -10.71 -15.46 -5.70
C SER A 219 -10.53 -14.07 -5.06
N GLY A 220 -11.67 -13.41 -4.88
CA GLY A 220 -11.80 -12.01 -4.47
C GLY A 220 -12.30 -11.11 -5.61
N ARG A 221 -12.66 -9.86 -5.30
CA ARG A 221 -13.03 -8.84 -6.29
C ARG A 221 -12.84 -7.40 -5.79
N TYR A 222 -12.66 -6.47 -6.72
CA TYR A 222 -12.74 -5.03 -6.50
C TYR A 222 -14.02 -4.45 -7.14
N GLU A 223 -14.73 -3.57 -6.45
CA GLU A 223 -15.91 -2.85 -6.91
C GLU A 223 -15.70 -1.34 -6.65
N GLY A 224 -15.53 -0.51 -7.68
CA GLY A 224 -15.31 0.93 -7.45
C GLY A 224 -14.84 1.74 -8.65
N ASP A 225 -14.12 2.82 -8.35
CA ASP A 225 -13.64 3.85 -9.28
C ASP A 225 -12.27 3.53 -9.89
N TRP A 226 -12.09 3.89 -11.16
CA TRP A 226 -10.92 3.58 -11.97
C TRP A 226 -10.37 4.79 -12.71
N VAL A 227 -9.03 4.89 -12.75
CA VAL A 227 -8.31 5.83 -13.62
C VAL A 227 -7.13 5.12 -14.28
N ASP A 228 -7.03 5.21 -15.61
CA ASP A 228 -5.93 4.67 -16.42
C ASP A 228 -5.55 3.19 -16.14
N GLY A 229 -6.55 2.35 -15.81
CA GLY A 229 -6.35 0.93 -15.50
C GLY A 229 -5.93 0.64 -14.05
N LYS A 230 -6.13 1.58 -13.12
CA LYS A 230 -5.84 1.42 -11.68
C LYS A 230 -7.04 1.84 -10.82
N TYR A 231 -7.10 1.32 -9.60
CA TYR A 231 -8.01 1.82 -8.55
C TYR A 231 -7.60 3.24 -8.14
N ASP A 232 -8.48 4.22 -8.34
CA ASP A 232 -8.25 5.62 -8.00
C ASP A 232 -9.62 6.31 -7.82
N GLY A 233 -9.86 6.92 -6.65
CA GLY A 233 -11.20 7.32 -6.20
C GLY A 233 -11.65 6.49 -5.01
N PHE A 234 -12.89 5.99 -5.01
CA PHE A 234 -13.46 5.18 -3.93
C PHE A 234 -13.74 3.74 -4.38
N GLY A 235 -13.65 2.79 -3.46
CA GLY A 235 -13.96 1.39 -3.79
C GLY A 235 -14.04 0.43 -2.62
N VAL A 236 -14.52 -0.77 -2.93
CA VAL A 236 -14.69 -1.90 -2.04
C VAL A 236 -13.92 -3.09 -2.59
N GLU A 237 -12.93 -3.58 -1.86
CA GLU A 237 -12.15 -4.76 -2.22
C GLU A 237 -12.45 -5.87 -1.22
N THR A 238 -12.75 -7.07 -1.72
CA THR A 238 -13.08 -8.25 -0.91
C THR A 238 -12.19 -9.40 -1.33
N TRP A 239 -11.49 -10.03 -0.39
CA TRP A 239 -10.50 -11.08 -0.69
C TRP A 239 -11.01 -12.49 -0.38
N ALA A 240 -10.31 -13.49 -0.94
CA ALA A 240 -10.50 -14.94 -0.81
C ALA A 240 -11.05 -15.49 0.52
N ARG A 241 -10.66 -14.88 1.66
CA ARG A 241 -10.95 -15.37 3.01
C ARG A 241 -11.94 -14.49 3.81
N GLY A 242 -12.63 -13.56 3.16
CA GLY A 242 -13.63 -12.70 3.81
C GLY A 242 -13.09 -11.36 4.33
N SER A 243 -11.77 -11.14 4.35
CA SER A 243 -11.22 -9.78 4.53
C SER A 243 -11.86 -8.81 3.54
N ARG A 244 -12.12 -7.57 3.97
CA ARG A 244 -12.78 -6.57 3.12
C ARG A 244 -12.37 -5.14 3.47
N TYR A 245 -11.97 -4.37 2.46
CA TYR A 245 -11.75 -2.93 2.55
C TYR A 245 -12.93 -2.15 1.99
N ARG A 246 -13.18 -0.96 2.55
CA ARG A 246 -14.11 0.05 2.02
C ARG A 246 -13.51 1.43 2.28
N GLY A 247 -13.16 2.17 1.23
CA GLY A 247 -12.53 3.47 1.41
C GLY A 247 -11.96 4.05 0.12
N GLN A 248 -10.95 4.91 0.28
CA GLN A 248 -10.28 5.60 -0.81
C GLN A 248 -9.08 4.82 -1.36
N TYR A 249 -8.85 4.97 -2.66
CA TYR A 249 -7.71 4.42 -3.40
C TYR A 249 -7.02 5.54 -4.16
N ARG A 250 -5.70 5.42 -4.33
CA ARG A 250 -4.91 6.24 -5.24
C ARG A 250 -3.85 5.39 -5.92
N GLN A 251 -3.81 5.41 -7.25
CA GLN A 251 -2.84 4.71 -8.10
C GLN A 251 -2.71 3.20 -7.80
N GLY A 252 -3.81 2.55 -7.42
CA GLY A 252 -3.87 1.12 -7.10
C GLY A 252 -3.57 0.76 -5.64
N LEU A 253 -3.37 1.75 -4.76
CA LEU A 253 -3.09 1.54 -3.33
C LEU A 253 -4.17 2.19 -2.46
N ARG A 254 -4.49 1.58 -1.31
CA ARG A 254 -5.36 2.19 -0.29
C ARG A 254 -4.75 3.52 0.18
N HIS A 255 -5.56 4.57 0.23
CA HIS A 255 -5.12 5.91 0.63
C HIS A 255 -6.29 6.67 1.30
N GLY A 256 -6.06 7.90 1.77
CA GLY A 256 -7.11 8.72 2.39
C GLY A 256 -7.74 8.04 3.60
N PHE A 257 -9.06 7.93 3.63
CA PHE A 257 -9.82 7.33 4.72
C PHE A 257 -10.49 6.02 4.30
N GLY A 258 -10.53 5.04 5.20
CA GLY A 258 -11.26 3.79 4.97
C GLY A 258 -11.21 2.78 6.12
N VAL A 259 -12.09 1.77 6.02
CA VAL A 259 -12.17 0.64 6.95
C VAL A 259 -11.64 -0.61 6.29
N TYR A 260 -10.74 -1.32 6.96
CA TYR A 260 -10.31 -2.68 6.63
C TYR A 260 -10.80 -3.63 7.72
N ARG A 261 -11.61 -4.62 7.35
CA ARG A 261 -11.88 -5.79 8.20
C ARG A 261 -10.97 -6.93 7.79
N PHE A 262 -10.25 -7.49 8.74
CA PHE A 262 -9.44 -8.69 8.57
C PHE A 262 -10.33 -9.95 8.60
N TYR A 263 -9.85 -11.06 8.05
CA TYR A 263 -10.57 -12.35 8.11
C TYR A 263 -10.55 -12.99 9.51
N THR A 264 -9.66 -12.52 10.39
CA THR A 264 -9.53 -12.89 11.80
C THR A 264 -10.68 -12.36 12.65
N GLY A 265 -11.25 -11.21 12.28
CA GLY A 265 -12.26 -10.48 13.04
C GLY A 265 -11.88 -9.01 13.26
N ASP A 266 -10.58 -8.73 13.29
CA ASP A 266 -10.03 -7.38 13.55
C ASP A 266 -10.54 -6.32 12.56
N VAL A 267 -10.60 -5.07 13.03
CA VAL A 267 -11.07 -3.93 12.26
C VAL A 267 -10.16 -2.73 12.46
N TYR A 268 -9.50 -2.29 11.38
CA TYR A 268 -8.88 -0.96 11.32
C TYR A 268 -9.83 0.03 10.63
N ALA A 269 -10.07 1.17 11.26
CA ALA A 269 -10.89 2.26 10.75
C ALA A 269 -10.15 3.59 10.93
N GLY A 270 -9.64 4.18 9.84
CA GLY A 270 -8.80 5.37 9.95
C GLY A 270 -8.18 5.84 8.65
N GLU A 271 -7.04 6.51 8.77
CA GLU A 271 -6.23 7.04 7.69
C GLU A 271 -5.28 6.02 7.06
N TRP A 272 -4.98 6.20 5.77
CA TRP A 272 -4.19 5.29 4.95
C TRP A 272 -3.18 6.04 4.09
N LEU A 273 -1.93 5.58 4.10
CA LEU A 273 -0.86 6.08 3.23
C LEU A 273 -0.22 4.93 2.45
N SER A 274 -0.41 4.95 1.13
CA SER A 274 0.23 4.03 0.18
C SER A 274 0.09 2.55 0.57
N GLY A 275 -1.13 2.14 0.97
CA GLY A 275 -1.47 0.76 1.34
C GLY A 275 -1.38 0.43 2.85
N GLN A 276 -0.74 1.27 3.66
CA GLN A 276 -0.51 1.06 5.09
C GLN A 276 -1.37 2.01 5.95
N SER A 277 -1.67 1.63 7.20
CA SER A 277 -2.23 2.55 8.20
C SER A 277 -1.20 3.62 8.59
N HIS A 278 -1.68 4.86 8.72
CA HIS A 278 -0.87 6.06 8.96
C HIS A 278 -1.82 7.18 9.40
N GLY A 279 -1.39 8.16 10.20
CA GLY A 279 -2.29 9.22 10.70
C GLY A 279 -3.22 8.70 11.79
N CYS A 280 -4.38 9.31 12.01
CA CYS A 280 -5.26 8.93 13.10
C CYS A 280 -6.17 7.73 12.72
N GLY A 281 -6.40 6.83 13.67
CA GLY A 281 -7.29 5.68 13.45
C GLY A 281 -7.69 4.91 14.71
N VAL A 282 -8.60 3.97 14.49
CA VAL A 282 -9.12 3.02 15.48
C VAL A 282 -8.72 1.61 15.04
N HIS A 283 -8.17 0.82 15.95
CA HIS A 283 -7.97 -0.62 15.74
C HIS A 283 -8.72 -1.39 16.82
N THR A 284 -9.79 -2.06 16.44
CA THR A 284 -10.55 -2.99 17.30
C THR A 284 -10.13 -4.41 16.97
N CYS A 285 -9.65 -5.14 17.97
CA CYS A 285 -9.29 -6.56 17.84
C CYS A 285 -10.55 -7.45 17.84
N ASP A 286 -10.44 -8.68 17.36
CA ASP A 286 -11.52 -9.68 17.48
C ASP A 286 -11.94 -9.92 18.95
N ASP A 287 -10.97 -9.89 19.87
CA ASP A 287 -11.18 -10.05 21.32
C ASP A 287 -11.87 -8.85 22.01
N GLY A 288 -12.22 -7.80 21.27
CA GLY A 288 -12.89 -6.61 21.79
C GLY A 288 -11.95 -5.55 22.38
N SER A 289 -10.65 -5.82 22.50
CA SER A 289 -9.66 -4.79 22.80
C SER A 289 -9.68 -3.70 21.72
N ARG A 290 -9.47 -2.43 22.10
CA ARG A 290 -9.58 -1.28 21.18
C ARG A 290 -8.48 -0.25 21.42
N TYR A 291 -7.68 0.00 20.38
CA TYR A 291 -6.82 1.18 20.29
C TYR A 291 -7.52 2.31 19.55
N VAL A 292 -7.29 3.54 20.00
CA VAL A 292 -7.62 4.78 19.30
C VAL A 292 -6.40 5.70 19.40
N GLY A 293 -5.86 6.15 18.28
CA GLY A 293 -4.66 6.98 18.31
C GLY A 293 -3.97 7.15 16.96
N GLU A 294 -2.72 7.59 17.02
CA GLU A 294 -1.84 7.77 15.88
C GLU A 294 -1.22 6.44 15.38
N PHE A 295 -1.04 6.35 14.07
CA PHE A 295 -0.40 5.25 13.36
C PHE A 295 0.69 5.75 12.42
N LYS A 296 1.73 4.94 12.21
CA LYS A 296 2.86 5.31 11.35
C LYS A 296 3.49 4.08 10.70
N TRP A 297 3.13 3.82 9.45
CA TRP A 297 3.63 2.68 8.66
C TRP A 297 3.20 1.32 9.22
N GLY A 298 1.91 1.16 9.51
CA GLY A 298 1.33 -0.09 10.04
C GLY A 298 1.18 -0.12 11.56
N VAL A 299 2.14 0.46 12.29
CA VAL A 299 2.28 0.34 13.75
C VAL A 299 1.71 1.54 14.52
N LYS A 300 1.31 1.35 15.78
CA LYS A 300 0.93 2.42 16.72
C LYS A 300 2.15 3.28 17.02
N HIS A 301 1.96 4.59 17.08
CA HIS A 301 3.01 5.59 17.28
C HIS A 301 2.38 6.88 17.82
N GLY A 302 3.17 7.85 18.29
CA GLY A 302 2.62 9.15 18.70
C GLY A 302 1.72 9.01 19.93
N LEU A 303 0.60 9.73 19.98
CA LEU A 303 -0.34 9.66 21.10
C LEU A 303 -1.51 8.71 20.82
N GLY A 304 -1.99 8.02 21.87
CA GLY A 304 -3.19 7.19 21.77
C GLY A 304 -3.59 6.51 23.08
N HIS A 305 -4.82 5.98 23.10
CA HIS A 305 -5.36 5.21 24.21
C HIS A 305 -5.76 3.79 23.78
N TYR A 306 -5.62 2.84 24.71
CA TYR A 306 -5.91 1.42 24.50
C TYR A 306 -6.79 0.91 25.64
N HIS A 307 -7.94 0.35 25.29
CA HIS A 307 -8.80 -0.41 26.18
C HIS A 307 -8.52 -1.91 25.96
N PHE A 308 -8.07 -2.61 27.00
CA PHE A 308 -7.77 -4.04 26.96
C PHE A 308 -9.02 -4.87 27.25
N ARG A 309 -9.12 -6.09 26.71
CA ARG A 309 -10.25 -7.01 26.96
C ARG A 309 -10.50 -7.32 28.46
N ASN A 310 -9.47 -7.25 29.30
CA ASN A 310 -9.60 -7.46 30.75
C ASN A 310 -10.10 -6.22 31.52
N GLY A 311 -10.41 -5.11 30.84
CA GLY A 311 -10.85 -3.85 31.45
C GLY A 311 -9.72 -2.91 31.88
N ASP A 312 -8.46 -3.30 31.72
CA ASP A 312 -7.35 -2.35 31.89
C ASP A 312 -7.41 -1.28 30.78
N THR A 313 -6.85 -0.10 31.06
CA THR A 313 -6.73 0.99 30.09
C THR A 313 -5.35 1.64 30.16
N TYR A 314 -4.84 2.05 29.01
CA TYR A 314 -3.67 2.94 28.90
C TYR A 314 -4.02 4.17 28.06
N ALA A 315 -3.48 5.33 28.42
CA ALA A 315 -3.52 6.54 27.60
C ALA A 315 -2.20 7.29 27.72
N GLY A 316 -1.58 7.62 26.58
CA GLY A 316 -0.27 8.28 26.55
C GLY A 316 0.47 8.05 25.24
N GLU A 317 1.79 7.99 25.32
CA GLU A 317 2.71 7.93 24.19
C GLU A 317 3.03 6.48 23.74
N TYR A 318 3.20 6.31 22.43
CA TYR A 318 3.46 5.04 21.76
C TYR A 318 4.67 5.14 20.83
N PHE A 319 5.50 4.10 20.84
CA PHE A 319 6.58 3.94 19.89
C PHE A 319 6.63 2.48 19.40
N ALA A 320 6.38 2.28 18.10
CA ALA A 320 6.45 0.98 17.42
C ALA A 320 5.65 -0.13 18.16
N ASP A 321 4.34 0.10 18.25
CA ASP A 321 3.34 -0.74 18.97
C ASP A 321 3.46 -0.84 20.50
N LYS A 322 4.52 -0.27 21.10
CA LYS A 322 4.78 -0.33 22.55
C LYS A 322 4.44 0.97 23.25
N MET A 323 3.97 0.87 24.49
CA MET A 323 3.85 2.01 25.41
C MET A 323 5.25 2.57 25.69
N HIS A 324 5.43 3.88 25.53
CA HIS A 324 6.72 4.57 25.59
C HIS A 324 6.50 5.98 26.15
N GLY A 325 7.56 6.73 26.48
CA GLY A 325 7.43 8.14 26.82
C GLY A 325 6.59 8.37 28.08
N PHE A 326 5.63 9.29 28.05
CA PHE A 326 4.74 9.55 29.19
C PHE A 326 3.33 8.96 29.00
N GLY A 327 2.74 8.43 30.07
CA GLY A 327 1.36 7.93 30.03
C GLY A 327 0.81 7.37 31.35
N VAL A 328 -0.52 7.26 31.41
CA VAL A 328 -1.28 6.72 32.53
C VAL A 328 -1.81 5.33 32.18
N TYR A 329 -1.65 4.37 33.08
CA TYR A 329 -2.24 3.04 33.00
C TYR A 329 -3.19 2.84 34.19
N SER A 330 -4.47 2.59 33.94
CA SER A 330 -5.47 2.31 34.96
C SER A 330 -5.88 0.84 34.87
N PHE A 331 -5.72 0.12 35.97
CA PHE A 331 -6.00 -1.31 36.06
C PHE A 331 -7.47 -1.55 36.39
N ALA A 332 -8.08 -2.61 35.85
CA ALA A 332 -9.47 -3.00 36.10
C ALA A 332 -9.78 -3.24 37.59
N ASN A 333 -8.75 -3.60 38.38
CA ASN A 333 -8.86 -3.79 39.82
C ASN A 333 -8.95 -2.46 40.62
N GLY A 334 -8.81 -1.30 39.97
CA GLY A 334 -8.83 0.04 40.58
C GLY A 334 -7.45 0.60 40.95
N HIS A 335 -6.35 -0.07 40.59
CA HIS A 335 -5.00 0.47 40.73
C HIS A 335 -4.66 1.41 39.56
N ARG A 336 -3.63 2.25 39.70
CA ARG A 336 -3.16 3.15 38.63
C ARG A 336 -1.64 3.30 38.64
N TYR A 337 -1.04 3.51 37.48
CA TYR A 337 0.33 4.01 37.34
C TYR A 337 0.34 5.28 36.49
N GLU A 338 1.10 6.28 36.92
CA GLU A 338 1.24 7.58 36.28
C GLU A 338 2.74 7.93 36.22
N GLY A 339 3.32 8.03 35.03
CA GLY A 339 4.75 8.34 34.87
C GLY A 339 5.29 7.96 33.50
N SER A 340 6.61 7.72 33.45
CA SER A 340 7.29 7.35 32.21
C SER A 340 7.32 5.83 31.94
N TRP A 341 7.46 5.51 30.65
CA TRP A 341 7.36 4.19 30.05
C TRP A 341 8.48 3.96 29.02
N HIS A 342 8.95 2.72 28.92
CA HIS A 342 9.93 2.32 27.91
C HIS A 342 9.70 0.87 27.49
N GLU A 343 9.54 0.64 26.18
CA GLU A 343 9.36 -0.70 25.59
C GLU A 343 8.23 -1.53 26.24
N GLY A 344 7.13 -0.88 26.65
CA GLY A 344 6.00 -1.51 27.32
C GLY A 344 6.13 -1.68 28.83
N LYS A 345 7.23 -1.24 29.44
CA LYS A 345 7.50 -1.34 30.89
C LYS A 345 7.47 0.03 31.57
N ARG A 346 7.11 0.05 32.87
CA ARG A 346 7.31 1.21 33.75
C ARG A 346 8.81 1.49 33.89
N GLN A 347 9.25 2.71 33.61
CA GLN A 347 10.68 3.08 33.55
C GLN A 347 10.84 4.57 33.87
N GLY A 348 11.90 4.97 34.57
CA GLY A 348 12.11 6.38 34.92
C GLY A 348 11.23 6.83 36.09
N LEU A 349 10.77 8.08 36.10
CA LEU A 349 10.02 8.62 37.22
C LEU A 349 8.51 8.32 37.10
N GLY A 350 7.90 7.88 38.20
CA GLY A 350 6.46 7.62 38.23
C GLY A 350 5.91 7.29 39.61
N MET A 351 4.59 7.32 39.69
CA MET A 351 3.80 7.00 40.87
C MET A 351 2.82 5.88 40.55
N TYR A 352 2.80 4.86 41.42
CA TYR A 352 1.75 3.85 41.47
C TYR A 352 0.77 4.22 42.59
N THR A 353 -0.52 4.09 42.32
CA THR A 353 -1.61 4.30 43.29
C THR A 353 -2.39 2.99 43.43
N PHE A 354 -2.51 2.48 44.65
CA PHE A 354 -3.31 1.30 44.96
C PHE A 354 -4.80 1.68 45.13
N ARG A 355 -5.70 0.70 45.07
CA ARG A 355 -7.16 0.94 45.20
C ARG A 355 -7.57 1.59 46.52
N ASN A 356 -6.80 1.35 47.59
CA ASN A 356 -6.99 1.95 48.92
C ASN A 356 -6.50 3.41 49.02
N GLY A 357 -5.90 3.98 47.96
CA GLY A 357 -5.35 5.33 47.94
C GLY A 357 -3.87 5.44 48.35
N GLU A 358 -3.23 4.36 48.79
CA GLU A 358 -1.79 4.34 49.07
C GLU A 358 -0.98 4.58 47.79
N THR A 359 0.19 5.21 47.91
CA THR A 359 1.04 5.53 46.76
C THR A 359 2.48 5.07 46.93
N GLN A 360 3.05 4.52 45.86
CA GLN A 360 4.47 4.21 45.71
C GLN A 360 5.04 5.08 44.60
N SER A 361 5.81 6.11 44.96
CA SER A 361 6.38 7.11 44.06
C SER A 361 7.90 7.04 44.07
N GLY A 362 8.56 7.16 42.91
CA GLY A 362 10.02 7.07 42.83
C GLY A 362 10.56 6.83 41.41
N HIS A 363 11.78 6.27 41.34
CA HIS A 363 12.39 5.76 40.11
C HIS A 363 12.02 4.29 39.90
N TRP A 364 11.64 3.96 38.66
CA TRP A 364 11.25 2.63 38.22
C TRP A 364 12.23 2.11 37.17
N GLN A 365 12.62 0.84 37.28
CA GLN A 365 13.48 0.18 36.32
C GLN A 365 12.93 -1.19 35.92
N ASN A 366 12.80 -1.43 34.61
CA ASN A 366 12.28 -2.69 34.06
C ASN A 366 10.89 -3.12 34.59
N GLY A 367 10.07 -2.20 35.10
CA GLY A 367 8.77 -2.49 35.69
C GLY A 367 8.74 -2.57 37.22
N VAL A 368 9.88 -2.51 37.91
CA VAL A 368 10.02 -2.59 39.38
C VAL A 368 10.34 -1.20 39.95
N LEU A 369 9.87 -0.89 41.18
CA LEU A 369 10.29 0.31 41.91
C LEU A 369 11.72 0.08 42.42
N ASP A 370 12.64 0.93 41.98
CA ASP A 370 14.08 0.82 42.21
C ASP A 370 14.52 1.73 43.36
N ILE A 371 14.15 3.01 43.29
CA ILE A 371 14.43 4.00 44.34
C ILE A 371 13.14 4.73 44.74
N PRO A 372 12.67 4.62 45.99
CA PRO A 372 11.50 5.37 46.46
C PRO A 372 11.81 6.88 46.59
N SER A 373 10.77 7.71 46.46
CA SER A 373 10.89 9.15 46.64
C SER A 373 10.80 9.57 48.11
N THR A 374 11.66 10.50 48.51
CA THR A 374 11.69 11.04 49.88
C THR A 374 10.84 12.29 49.97
N GLN A 375 9.87 12.31 50.90
CA GLN A 375 8.96 13.44 51.10
C GLN A 375 9.55 14.59 51.95
N SER A 376 10.71 14.39 52.59
CA SER A 376 11.26 15.36 53.55
C SER A 376 12.25 16.33 52.89
N THR A 377 11.97 17.63 53.02
CA THR A 377 12.86 18.76 52.66
C THR A 377 13.65 19.30 53.85
N THR A 378 13.50 18.71 55.05
CA THR A 378 13.91 19.32 56.32
C THR A 378 15.20 18.73 56.92
N TYR A 379 15.72 17.64 56.36
CA TYR A 379 16.93 16.95 56.81
C TYR A 379 17.87 16.66 55.63
N PRO A 380 19.20 16.52 55.85
CA PRO A 380 20.16 16.32 54.78
C PRO A 380 19.76 15.13 53.91
N VAL A 381 19.51 15.40 52.62
CA VAL A 381 18.99 14.43 51.66
C VAL A 381 19.95 13.26 51.57
N SER A 382 19.49 12.06 51.97
CA SER A 382 20.24 10.83 51.71
C SER A 382 20.53 10.76 50.21
N PRO A 383 21.80 10.63 49.77
CA PRO A 383 22.21 10.92 48.39
C PRO A 383 21.64 9.95 47.34
N VAL A 384 20.91 8.93 47.78
CA VAL A 384 20.20 7.95 46.95
C VAL A 384 18.75 8.39 46.66
N GLY A 385 18.12 9.19 47.52
CA GLY A 385 16.66 9.44 47.48
C GLY A 385 16.18 10.30 46.31
N VAL A 386 15.12 9.86 45.62
CA VAL A 386 14.48 10.67 44.56
C VAL A 386 13.70 11.82 45.20
N ASN A 387 14.00 13.07 44.81
CA ASN A 387 13.21 14.23 45.24
C ASN A 387 11.78 14.13 44.69
N HIS A 388 10.79 14.09 45.61
CA HIS A 388 9.38 13.88 45.31
C HIS A 388 8.79 14.86 44.27
N SER A 389 9.23 16.12 44.26
CA SER A 389 8.80 17.12 43.26
C SER A 389 9.05 16.68 41.81
N ARG A 390 10.16 15.96 41.54
CA ARG A 390 10.46 15.45 40.20
C ARG A 390 9.49 14.34 39.77
N VAL A 391 8.99 13.55 40.72
CA VAL A 391 7.97 12.53 40.46
C VAL A 391 6.62 13.18 40.19
N LEU A 392 6.24 14.21 40.94
CA LEU A 392 5.01 14.97 40.69
C LEU A 392 5.01 15.62 39.29
N ASN A 393 6.13 16.18 38.84
CA ASN A 393 6.27 16.69 37.48
C ASN A 393 6.09 15.58 36.43
N ALA A 394 6.68 14.40 36.62
CA ALA A 394 6.52 13.25 35.72
C ALA A 394 5.08 12.71 35.68
N VAL A 395 4.37 12.74 36.82
CA VAL A 395 2.94 12.43 36.92
C VAL A 395 2.09 13.48 36.17
N GLN A 396 2.45 14.76 36.25
CA GLN A 396 1.76 15.83 35.53
C GLN A 396 1.92 15.71 34.00
N GLU A 397 3.12 15.40 33.51
CA GLU A 397 3.31 15.13 32.08
C GLU A 397 2.61 13.84 31.63
N ALA A 398 2.59 12.79 32.45
CA ALA A 398 1.82 11.58 32.17
C ALA A 398 0.31 11.84 32.05
N ARG A 399 -0.27 12.68 32.93
CA ARG A 399 -1.67 13.11 32.83
C ARG A 399 -1.91 13.94 31.56
N ARG A 400 -1.04 14.91 31.26
CA ARG A 400 -1.13 15.73 30.05
C ARG A 400 -1.01 14.90 28.76
N ALA A 401 -0.18 13.87 28.75
CA ALA A 401 -0.07 12.92 27.64
C ALA A 401 -1.35 12.07 27.50
N ALA A 402 -1.90 11.58 28.62
CA ALA A 402 -3.15 10.83 28.66
C ALA A 402 -4.36 11.66 28.19
N GLU A 403 -4.49 12.91 28.64
CA GLU A 403 -5.52 13.86 28.23
C GLU A 403 -5.50 14.06 26.71
N LYS A 404 -4.34 14.46 26.15
CA LYS A 404 -4.16 14.59 24.69
C LYS A 404 -4.46 13.30 23.96
N ALA A 405 -4.07 12.14 24.50
CA ALA A 405 -4.31 10.84 23.90
C ALA A 405 -5.81 10.47 23.80
N TYR A 406 -6.68 11.07 24.61
CA TYR A 406 -8.14 10.99 24.42
C TYR A 406 -8.67 11.97 23.35
N ASP A 407 -8.05 13.14 23.20
CA ASP A 407 -8.41 14.14 22.17
C ASP A 407 -8.01 13.76 20.74
N VAL A 408 -7.03 12.86 20.56
CA VAL A 408 -6.27 12.64 19.30
C VAL A 408 -7.07 12.47 18.00
N ALA A 409 -8.32 11.95 18.03
CA ALA A 409 -9.39 12.38 17.12
C ALA A 409 -10.69 11.58 17.22
N LYS A 410 -11.81 12.26 16.94
CA LYS A 410 -13.08 11.67 16.47
C LYS A 410 -12.98 11.35 14.96
N VAL A 411 -12.17 10.35 14.61
CA VAL A 411 -11.85 9.96 13.21
C VAL A 411 -13.10 9.48 12.44
N ASP A 412 -14.13 9.05 13.17
CA ASP A 412 -15.32 8.36 12.67
C ASP A 412 -16.06 9.10 11.56
N GLU A 413 -16.23 10.43 11.65
CA GLU A 413 -17.03 11.21 10.68
C GLU A 413 -16.37 11.29 9.29
N ARG A 414 -15.03 11.28 9.23
CA ARG A 414 -14.27 11.21 7.96
C ARG A 414 -14.29 9.80 7.38
N VAL A 415 -14.12 8.78 8.23
CA VAL A 415 -14.17 7.36 7.81
C VAL A 415 -15.57 6.97 7.34
N ASN A 416 -16.62 7.36 8.05
CA ASN A 416 -18.01 7.08 7.68
C ASN A 416 -18.38 7.71 6.33
N ARG A 417 -17.96 8.96 6.06
CA ARG A 417 -18.13 9.59 4.74
C ARG A 417 -17.40 8.84 3.64
N ALA A 418 -16.16 8.37 3.89
CA ALA A 418 -15.40 7.60 2.91
C ALA A 418 -15.98 6.19 2.66
N VAL A 419 -16.49 5.51 3.69
CA VAL A 419 -17.20 4.23 3.56
C VAL A 419 -18.52 4.41 2.81
N ALA A 420 -19.28 5.48 3.08
CA ALA A 420 -20.50 5.79 2.35
C ALA A 420 -20.22 6.08 0.86
N ALA A 421 -19.15 6.81 0.55
CA ALA A 421 -18.70 7.03 -0.82
C ALA A 421 -18.25 5.73 -1.50
N ALA A 422 -17.46 4.89 -0.83
CA ALA A 422 -17.06 3.56 -1.33
C ALA A 422 -18.24 2.63 -1.61
N ASN A 423 -19.28 2.64 -0.75
CA ASN A 423 -20.50 1.88 -1.01
C ASN A 423 -21.26 2.40 -2.24
N ARG A 424 -21.28 3.73 -2.49
CA ARG A 424 -21.88 4.32 -3.71
C ARG A 424 -21.08 3.95 -4.97
N ALA A 425 -19.76 4.09 -4.94
CA ALA A 425 -18.87 3.71 -6.05
C ALA A 425 -19.00 2.21 -6.38
N ALA A 426 -19.01 1.33 -5.36
CA ALA A 426 -19.23 -0.10 -5.55
C ALA A 426 -20.61 -0.45 -6.14
N ASN A 427 -21.65 0.31 -5.80
CA ASN A 427 -22.98 0.15 -6.42
C ASN A 427 -22.99 0.63 -7.88
N ALA A 428 -22.36 1.77 -8.18
CA ALA A 428 -22.20 2.26 -9.55
C ALA A 428 -21.39 1.29 -10.43
N ALA A 429 -20.29 0.75 -9.89
CA ALA A 429 -19.48 -0.30 -10.51
C ALA A 429 -20.30 -1.54 -10.87
N ARG A 430 -21.15 -2.05 -9.97
CA ARG A 430 -22.03 -3.20 -10.28
C ARG A 430 -23.08 -2.86 -11.36
N VAL A 431 -23.61 -1.63 -11.40
CA VAL A 431 -24.51 -1.20 -12.48
C VAL A 431 -23.78 -1.07 -13.82
N ALA A 432 -22.53 -0.58 -13.83
CA ALA A 432 -21.70 -0.55 -15.03
C ALA A 432 -21.37 -1.96 -15.55
N ALA A 433 -21.00 -2.87 -14.64
CA ALA A 433 -20.75 -4.28 -14.96
C ALA A 433 -21.96 -4.97 -15.61
N VAL A 434 -23.14 -4.87 -14.99
CA VAL A 434 -24.40 -5.44 -15.55
C VAL A 434 -24.68 -4.91 -16.96
N LYS A 435 -24.52 -3.60 -17.19
CA LYS A 435 -24.70 -3.00 -18.52
C LYS A 435 -23.63 -3.46 -19.52
N ALA A 436 -22.39 -3.66 -19.08
CA ALA A 436 -21.32 -4.18 -19.92
C ALA A 436 -21.59 -5.62 -20.39
N VAL A 437 -22.08 -6.48 -19.49
CA VAL A 437 -22.52 -7.85 -19.82
C VAL A 437 -23.72 -7.82 -20.77
N GLN A 438 -24.76 -7.01 -20.50
CA GLN A 438 -25.92 -6.87 -21.38
C GLN A 438 -25.52 -6.44 -22.81
N ASN A 439 -24.63 -5.46 -22.94
CA ASN A 439 -24.13 -5.01 -24.24
C ASN A 439 -23.36 -6.11 -24.99
N GLN A 440 -22.61 -6.97 -24.28
CA GLN A 440 -21.95 -8.12 -24.88
C GLN A 440 -22.95 -9.19 -25.35
N MET A 441 -23.99 -9.48 -24.56
CA MET A 441 -25.04 -10.42 -24.94
C MET A 441 -25.79 -9.97 -26.20
N LEU A 442 -26.19 -8.69 -26.28
CA LEU A 442 -26.83 -8.12 -27.47
C LEU A 442 -25.94 -8.21 -28.72
N HIS A 443 -24.64 -7.93 -28.58
CA HIS A 443 -23.69 -8.06 -29.68
C HIS A 443 -23.49 -9.51 -30.13
N ASN A 444 -23.55 -10.48 -29.20
CA ASN A 444 -23.46 -11.90 -29.52
C ASN A 444 -24.73 -12.38 -30.26
N VAL A 445 -25.93 -12.00 -29.81
CA VAL A 445 -27.21 -12.34 -30.48
C VAL A 445 -27.23 -11.81 -31.92
N ASN A 446 -26.86 -10.54 -32.14
CA ASN A 446 -26.78 -9.96 -33.48
C ASN A 446 -25.70 -10.59 -34.37
N SER A 447 -24.75 -11.35 -33.79
CA SER A 447 -23.73 -12.09 -34.54
C SER A 447 -24.14 -13.54 -34.87
N THR A 448 -25.14 -14.09 -34.19
CA THR A 448 -25.67 -15.44 -34.45
C THR A 448 -26.95 -15.44 -35.29
N SER A 449 -27.62 -14.29 -35.43
CA SER A 449 -28.71 -14.07 -36.39
C SER A 449 -28.19 -13.95 -37.84
N ILE A 450 -27.66 -15.04 -38.38
CA ILE A 450 -27.41 -15.18 -39.82
C ILE A 450 -28.76 -15.36 -40.52
N PRO A 451 -29.12 -14.55 -41.53
CA PRO A 451 -30.37 -14.73 -42.26
C PRO A 451 -30.34 -16.06 -43.03
N ILE A 452 -31.33 -16.90 -42.81
CA ILE A 452 -31.54 -18.12 -43.61
C ILE A 452 -31.82 -17.67 -45.05
N PRO A 453 -31.07 -18.16 -46.06
CA PRO A 453 -31.42 -17.88 -47.45
C PRO A 453 -32.75 -18.55 -47.77
N ILE A 454 -33.74 -17.74 -48.16
CA ILE A 454 -34.97 -18.24 -48.77
C ILE A 454 -34.57 -18.82 -50.13
N VAL A 455 -34.93 -20.08 -50.36
CA VAL A 455 -34.68 -20.86 -51.59
C VAL A 455 -35.87 -20.75 -52.53
#